data_AF-A0A564ZNT9-F1
#
_entry.id   AF-A0A564ZNT9-F1
#
_cell.length_a   1.000
_cell.length_b   1.000
_cell.length_c   1.000
_cell.angle_alpha   90.00
_cell.angle_beta   90.00
_cell.angle_gamma   90.00
#
_symmetry.space_group_name_H-M   'P 1'
#
loop_
_entity.id
_entity.type
_entity.pdbx_description
1 polymer ?
#
loop_
_entity_poly.entity_id
_entity_poly.type
_entity_poly.pdbx_seq_one_letter_code
_entity_poly.pdbx_strand_id
1 'polypeptide(L)'
;MDPREFLDLASQLVTEPPKAVNLRTATNRAYYSAHHEGAEFLKKIGCTISTGPSGHGDVWNMLQNSGDEELTVAGSKLHDLYTSRIKADYRLEDRRAENQTNVRGHIAQAKKIVEAIERSCSGSKRQDIINAIKRWETLTRG
;
A
#
# COMPACT_ATOMS: atom_id res chain seq x y z
N MET A 1 -16.97 0.89 0.15
CA MET A 1 -16.21 1.12 1.38
C MET A 1 -15.04 1.99 1.00
N ASP A 2 -14.78 3.06 1.76
CA ASP A 2 -13.62 3.92 1.52
C ASP A 2 -12.35 3.20 2.04
N PRO A 3 -11.31 2.98 1.22
CA PRO A 3 -10.05 2.39 1.68
C PRO A 3 -9.39 3.14 2.85
N ARG A 4 -9.67 4.44 3.03
CA ARG A 4 -9.14 5.24 4.15
C ARG A 4 -9.67 4.79 5.51
N GLU A 5 -10.87 4.20 5.56
CA GLU A 5 -11.44 3.66 6.81
C GLU A 5 -10.54 2.59 7.45
N PHE A 6 -9.75 1.86 6.65
CA PHE A 6 -8.77 0.92 7.17
C PHE A 6 -7.61 1.61 7.90
N LEU A 7 -7.18 2.79 7.44
CA LEU A 7 -6.11 3.54 8.08
C LEU A 7 -6.58 4.16 9.41
N ASP A 8 -7.84 4.61 9.44
CA ASP A 8 -8.48 5.11 10.67
C ASP A 8 -8.57 3.99 11.70
N LEU A 9 -9.05 2.81 11.30
CA LEU A 9 -9.10 1.65 12.17
C LEU A 9 -7.69 1.23 12.63
N ALA A 10 -6.70 1.23 11.76
CA ALA A 10 -5.31 0.92 12.14
C ALA A 10 -4.80 1.87 13.24
N SER A 11 -5.13 3.16 13.13
CA SER A 11 -4.77 4.19 14.11
C SER A 11 -5.49 4.00 15.44
N GLN A 12 -6.76 3.59 15.43
CA GLN A 12 -7.53 3.26 16.64
C GLN A 12 -6.96 2.02 17.36
N LEU A 13 -6.53 1.01 16.61
CA LEU A 13 -6.05 -0.25 17.19
C LEU A 13 -4.73 -0.12 17.97
N VAL A 14 -3.96 0.96 17.73
CA VAL A 14 -2.67 1.20 18.42
C VAL A 14 -2.79 2.08 19.66
N THR A 15 -4.00 2.43 20.11
CA THR A 15 -4.23 3.21 21.35
C THR A 15 -3.93 2.39 22.61
N GLU A 16 -3.56 3.08 23.70
CA GLU A 16 -3.05 2.46 24.93
C GLU A 16 -4.14 1.85 25.83
N PRO A 17 -3.87 0.70 26.48
CA PRO A 17 -2.74 -0.22 26.24
C PRO A 17 -3.05 -1.16 25.04
N PRO A 18 -2.19 -1.24 24.00
CA PRO A 18 -2.49 -2.05 22.83
C PRO A 18 -2.26 -3.55 23.13
N LYS A 19 -3.19 -4.40 22.68
CA LYS A 19 -3.00 -5.86 22.69
C LYS A 19 -2.18 -6.30 21.47
N ALA A 20 -1.39 -7.36 21.60
CA ALA A 20 -0.63 -7.93 20.48
C ALA A 20 -1.48 -8.20 19.22
N VAL A 21 -2.71 -8.70 19.40
CA VAL A 21 -3.67 -8.92 18.31
C VAL A 21 -4.10 -7.63 17.62
N ASN A 22 -4.23 -6.52 18.37
CA ASN A 22 -4.57 -5.22 17.80
C ASN A 22 -3.40 -4.69 16.96
N LEU A 23 -2.17 -4.83 17.45
CA LEU A 23 -0.96 -4.38 16.74
C LEU A 23 -0.73 -5.13 15.42
N ARG A 24 -0.90 -6.45 15.44
CA ARG A 24 -0.86 -7.29 14.23
C ARG A 24 -1.94 -6.87 13.23
N THR A 25 -3.17 -6.69 13.73
CA THR A 25 -4.31 -6.27 12.90
C THR A 25 -4.10 -4.87 12.33
N ALA A 26 -3.54 -3.94 13.11
CA ALA A 26 -3.26 -2.57 12.64
C ALA A 26 -2.30 -2.55 11.45
N THR A 27 -1.26 -3.39 11.46
CA THR A 27 -0.35 -3.54 10.29
C THR A 27 -1.11 -4.03 9.06
N ASN A 28 -1.98 -5.02 9.21
CA ASN A 28 -2.81 -5.54 8.14
C ASN A 28 -3.75 -4.47 7.57
N ARG A 29 -4.42 -3.69 8.42
CA ARG A 29 -5.33 -2.61 7.99
C ARG A 29 -4.59 -1.46 7.32
N ALA A 30 -3.43 -1.05 7.84
CA ALA A 30 -2.57 -0.06 7.20
C ALA A 30 -2.18 -0.49 5.78
N TYR A 31 -1.78 -1.77 5.59
CA TYR A 31 -1.50 -2.31 4.27
C TYR A 31 -2.72 -2.25 3.33
N TYR A 32 -3.89 -2.73 3.79
CA TYR A 32 -5.07 -2.76 2.93
C TYR A 32 -5.52 -1.37 2.50
N SER A 33 -5.41 -0.36 3.36
CA SER A 33 -5.69 1.02 2.98
C SER A 33 -4.83 1.45 1.78
N ALA A 34 -3.51 1.33 1.90
CA ALA A 34 -2.57 1.74 0.86
C ALA A 34 -2.71 0.90 -0.43
N HIS A 35 -2.91 -0.42 -0.29
CA HIS A 35 -3.09 -1.31 -1.44
C HIS A 35 -4.37 -0.98 -2.21
N HIS A 36 -5.48 -0.76 -1.52
CA HIS A 36 -6.76 -0.48 -2.18
C HIS A 36 -6.77 0.91 -2.83
N GLU A 37 -6.20 1.95 -2.21
CA GLU A 37 -6.02 3.24 -2.86
C GLU A 37 -5.18 3.12 -4.15
N GLY A 38 -4.06 2.40 -4.09
CA GLY A 38 -3.22 2.15 -5.27
C GLY A 38 -3.96 1.35 -6.34
N ALA A 39 -4.70 0.31 -5.94
CA ALA A 39 -5.47 -0.51 -6.86
C ALA A 39 -6.60 0.28 -7.55
N GLU A 40 -7.31 1.13 -6.81
CA GLU A 40 -8.35 1.98 -7.37
C GLU A 40 -7.77 3.02 -8.33
N PHE A 41 -6.65 3.64 -7.99
CA PHE A 41 -5.94 4.55 -8.90
C PHE A 41 -5.59 3.86 -10.23
N LEU A 42 -4.94 2.70 -10.16
CA LEU A 42 -4.52 1.94 -11.35
C LEU A 42 -5.72 1.49 -12.20
N LYS A 43 -6.80 1.03 -11.58
CA LYS A 43 -8.05 0.69 -12.28
C LYS A 43 -8.67 1.92 -12.96
N LYS A 44 -8.69 3.09 -12.30
CA LYS A 44 -9.23 4.34 -12.85
C LYS A 44 -8.47 4.80 -14.10
N ILE A 45 -7.19 4.47 -14.23
CA ILE A 45 -6.39 4.79 -15.42
C ILE A 45 -6.42 3.68 -16.49
N GLY A 46 -7.14 2.59 -16.23
CA GLY A 46 -7.39 1.50 -17.17
C GLY A 46 -6.43 0.32 -17.08
N CYS A 47 -5.64 0.21 -16.01
CA CYS A 47 -4.78 -0.95 -15.77
C CYS A 47 -5.57 -2.13 -15.20
N THR A 48 -5.12 -3.34 -15.51
CA THR A 48 -5.72 -4.58 -15.02
C THR A 48 -4.96 -5.09 -13.80
N ILE A 49 -5.66 -5.36 -12.70
CA ILE A 49 -5.07 -5.96 -11.50
C ILE A 49 -5.61 -7.37 -11.36
N SER A 50 -4.71 -8.34 -11.16
CA SER A 50 -5.08 -9.74 -10.95
C SER A 50 -5.98 -9.89 -9.72
N THR A 51 -6.95 -10.79 -9.77
CA THR A 51 -7.86 -11.05 -8.63
C THR A 51 -7.28 -12.04 -7.61
N GLY A 52 -6.21 -12.77 -7.98
CA GLY A 52 -5.51 -13.71 -7.11
C GLY A 52 -4.37 -13.09 -6.30
N PRO A 53 -3.54 -13.91 -5.63
CA PRO A 53 -2.41 -13.43 -4.81
C PRO A 53 -1.43 -12.51 -5.55
N SER A 54 -1.28 -12.69 -6.87
CA SER A 54 -0.45 -11.83 -7.72
C SER A 54 -0.94 -10.38 -7.79
N GLY A 55 -2.22 -10.12 -7.52
CA GLY A 55 -2.82 -8.78 -7.56
C GLY A 55 -2.19 -7.81 -6.57
N HIS A 56 -1.67 -8.33 -5.45
CA HIS A 56 -0.88 -7.55 -4.52
C HIS A 56 0.36 -6.97 -5.23
N GLY A 57 1.07 -7.82 -5.98
CA GLY A 57 2.30 -7.44 -6.68
C GLY A 57 2.12 -6.52 -7.85
N ASP A 58 1.01 -6.66 -8.57
CA ASP A 58 0.66 -5.76 -9.66
C ASP A 58 0.66 -4.30 -9.22
N VAL A 59 0.09 -4.02 -8.03
CA VAL A 59 -0.04 -2.64 -7.54
C VAL A 59 1.33 -2.00 -7.29
N TRP A 60 2.20 -2.63 -6.48
CA TRP A 60 3.50 -1.99 -6.19
C TRP A 60 4.41 -1.97 -7.40
N ASN A 61 4.38 -2.98 -8.28
CA ASN A 61 5.20 -3.00 -9.48
C ASN A 61 4.80 -1.87 -10.44
N MET A 62 3.50 -1.64 -10.65
CA MET A 62 3.03 -0.54 -11.49
C MET A 62 3.39 0.83 -10.91
N LEU A 63 3.25 1.01 -9.59
CA LEU A 63 3.66 2.26 -8.92
C LEU A 63 5.18 2.50 -9.03
N GLN A 64 6.00 1.44 -8.89
CA GLN A 64 7.46 1.47 -9.07
C GLN A 64 7.89 1.85 -10.50
N ASN A 65 7.04 1.57 -11.49
CA ASN A 65 7.32 1.83 -12.90
C ASN A 65 6.51 3.00 -13.46
N SER A 66 6.11 3.92 -12.57
CA SER A 66 5.31 5.10 -12.93
C SER A 66 6.10 6.24 -13.56
N GLY A 67 7.44 6.18 -13.53
CA GLY A 67 8.29 7.29 -13.97
C GLY A 67 8.24 8.52 -13.05
N ASP A 68 7.49 8.47 -11.95
CA ASP A 68 7.45 9.49 -10.91
C ASP A 68 8.17 9.01 -9.66
N GLU A 69 9.05 9.86 -9.10
CA GLU A 69 9.89 9.50 -7.96
C GLU A 69 9.07 9.22 -6.71
N GLU A 70 8.03 10.01 -6.43
CA GLU A 70 7.18 9.81 -5.25
C GLU A 70 6.41 8.49 -5.33
N LEU A 71 5.80 8.21 -6.48
CA LEU A 71 5.11 6.93 -6.70
C LEU A 71 6.06 5.74 -6.71
N THR A 72 7.28 5.91 -7.22
CA THR A 72 8.29 4.85 -7.19
C THR A 72 8.64 4.47 -5.76
N VAL A 73 8.88 5.47 -4.91
CA VAL A 73 9.11 5.28 -3.48
C VAL A 73 7.87 4.69 -2.79
N ALA A 74 6.67 5.14 -3.16
CA ALA A 74 5.42 4.63 -2.62
C ALA A 74 5.22 3.15 -2.95
N GLY A 75 5.53 2.71 -4.16
CA GLY A 75 5.49 1.30 -4.57
C GLY A 75 6.45 0.44 -3.76
N SER A 76 7.71 0.86 -3.61
CA SER A 76 8.69 0.15 -2.76
C SER A 76 8.21 0.03 -1.31
N LYS A 77 7.68 1.12 -0.75
CA LYS A 77 7.09 1.10 0.60
C LYS A 77 5.86 0.22 0.70
N LEU A 78 5.04 0.12 -0.35
CA LEU A 78 3.89 -0.78 -0.36
C LEU A 78 4.32 -2.25 -0.34
N HIS A 79 5.39 -2.60 -1.05
CA HIS A 79 5.99 -3.93 -1.00
C HIS A 79 6.55 -4.27 0.40
N ASP A 80 7.19 -3.31 1.07
CA ASP A 80 7.64 -3.49 2.45
C ASP A 80 6.47 -3.71 3.42
N LEU A 81 5.39 -2.93 3.28
CA LEU A 81 4.16 -3.11 4.07
C LEU A 81 3.51 -4.47 3.82
N TYR A 82 3.49 -4.94 2.57
CA TYR A 82 3.02 -6.28 2.24
C TYR A 82 3.83 -7.34 3.00
N THR A 83 5.15 -7.22 2.99
CA THR A 83 6.05 -8.13 3.73
C THR A 83 5.79 -8.08 5.24
N SER A 84 5.59 -6.89 5.80
CA SER A 84 5.24 -6.70 7.21
C SER A 84 3.87 -7.30 7.55
N ARG A 85 2.87 -7.17 6.67
CA ARG A 85 1.57 -7.82 6.81
C ARG A 85 1.72 -9.33 6.88
N ILE A 86 2.48 -9.95 5.97
CA ILE A 86 2.66 -11.42 5.98
C ILE A 86 3.24 -11.89 7.32
N LYS A 87 4.20 -11.14 7.89
CA LYS A 87 4.73 -11.44 9.23
C LYS A 87 3.67 -11.27 10.32
N ALA A 88 2.90 -10.19 10.28
CA ALA A 88 1.84 -9.92 11.25
C ALA A 88 0.74 -11.00 11.24
N ASP A 89 0.30 -11.41 10.06
CA ASP A 89 -0.80 -12.36 9.85
C ASP A 89 -0.40 -13.82 10.15
N TYR A 90 0.81 -14.24 9.75
CA TYR A 90 1.16 -15.66 9.71
C TYR A 90 2.34 -16.08 10.61
N ARG A 91 3.16 -15.13 11.07
CA ARG A 91 4.37 -15.43 11.86
C ARG A 91 4.18 -14.98 13.31
N LEU A 92 3.49 -15.82 14.09
CA LEU A 92 3.15 -15.52 15.49
C LEU A 92 4.40 -15.45 16.39
N GLU A 93 5.49 -16.08 15.98
CA GLU A 93 6.81 -16.02 16.61
C GLU A 93 7.54 -14.68 16.37
N ASP A 94 7.18 -13.93 15.32
CA ASP A 94 7.82 -12.64 15.02
C ASP A 94 7.24 -11.52 15.89
N ARG A 95 7.84 -11.32 17.06
CA ARG A 95 7.45 -10.28 18.03
C ARG A 95 7.63 -8.84 17.53
N ARG A 96 8.34 -8.63 16.41
CA ARG A 96 8.46 -7.27 15.82
C ARG A 96 7.11 -6.75 15.31
N ALA A 97 6.17 -7.65 14.97
CA ALA A 97 4.80 -7.30 14.60
C ALA A 97 3.93 -6.87 15.79
N GLU A 98 4.42 -7.08 17.01
CA GLU A 98 3.77 -6.70 18.28
C GLU A 98 4.48 -5.51 18.93
N ASN A 99 5.47 -4.93 18.25
CA ASN A 99 6.12 -3.71 18.70
C ASN A 99 5.31 -2.50 18.21
N GLN A 100 4.76 -1.75 19.15
CA GLN A 100 3.89 -0.62 18.83
C GLN A 100 4.60 0.48 18.02
N THR A 101 5.88 0.75 18.27
CA THR A 101 6.66 1.72 17.49
C THR A 101 6.77 1.30 16.03
N ASN A 102 7.07 0.02 15.76
CA ASN A 102 7.11 -0.51 14.40
C ASN A 102 5.74 -0.38 13.71
N VAL A 103 4.66 -0.73 14.42
CA VAL A 103 3.29 -0.69 13.88
C VAL A 103 2.86 0.75 13.58
N ARG A 104 3.18 1.71 14.45
CA ARG A 104 2.99 3.15 14.16
C ARG A 104 3.79 3.61 12.94
N GLY A 105 5.00 3.08 12.76
CA GLY A 105 5.79 3.27 11.55
C GLY A 105 5.07 2.77 10.28
N HIS A 106 4.47 1.57 10.34
CA HIS A 106 3.68 1.03 9.23
C HIS A 106 2.45 1.89 8.89
N ILE A 107 1.73 2.39 9.91
CA ILE A 107 0.60 3.30 9.72
C ILE A 107 1.04 4.61 9.05
N ALA A 108 2.12 5.21 9.53
CA ALA A 108 2.67 6.43 8.94
C ALA A 108 3.14 6.20 7.49
N GLN A 109 3.70 5.02 7.20
CA GLN A 109 4.10 4.62 5.86
C GLN A 109 2.89 4.47 4.93
N ALA A 110 1.82 3.81 5.37
CA ALA A 110 0.58 3.70 4.62
C ALA A 110 -0.02 5.08 4.31
N LYS A 111 -0.07 5.98 5.30
CA LYS A 111 -0.51 7.37 5.11
C LYS A 111 0.27 8.08 3.99
N LYS A 112 1.61 8.01 4.03
CA LYS A 112 2.47 8.63 3.01
C LYS A 112 2.26 8.05 1.62
N ILE A 113 1.95 6.75 1.51
CA ILE A 113 1.64 6.11 0.21
C ILE A 113 0.33 6.67 -0.34
N VAL A 114 -0.72 6.74 0.48
CA VAL A 114 -2.02 7.30 0.08
C VAL A 114 -1.87 8.75 -0.40
N GLU A 115 -1.17 9.58 0.39
CA GLU A 115 -0.91 10.99 0.03
C GLU A 115 -0.12 11.13 -1.28
N ALA A 116 0.86 10.25 -1.54
CA ALA A 116 1.61 10.26 -2.80
C ALA A 116 0.73 9.89 -4.00
N ILE A 117 -0.16 8.90 -3.84
CA ILE A 117 -1.13 8.52 -4.86
C ILE A 117 -2.10 9.67 -5.16
N GLU A 118 -2.62 10.33 -4.12
CA GLU A 118 -3.52 11.48 -4.26
C GLU A 118 -2.85 12.64 -5.02
N ARG A 119 -1.63 13.03 -4.62
CA ARG A 119 -0.87 14.09 -5.29
C ARG A 119 -0.63 13.77 -6.76
N SER A 120 -0.25 12.53 -7.07
CA SER A 120 -0.03 12.09 -8.44
C SER A 120 -1.33 11.96 -9.25
N CYS A 121 -2.47 11.76 -8.58
CA CYS A 121 -3.77 11.78 -9.21
C CYS A 121 -4.20 13.19 -9.64
N SER A 122 -3.82 14.24 -8.91
CA SER A 122 -4.25 15.62 -9.18
C SER A 122 -3.15 16.52 -9.76
N GLY A 123 -1.93 16.01 -9.92
CA GLY A 123 -0.76 16.79 -10.33
C GLY A 123 -0.64 17.00 -11.84
N SER A 124 0.19 17.98 -12.24
CA SER A 124 0.50 18.28 -13.65
C SER A 124 1.16 17.13 -14.40
N LYS A 125 1.85 16.23 -13.68
CA LYS A 125 2.52 15.04 -14.23
C LYS A 125 1.59 13.84 -14.45
N ARG A 126 0.30 13.96 -14.14
CA ARG A 126 -0.66 12.83 -14.17
C ARG A 126 -0.61 12.07 -15.50
N GLN A 127 -0.58 12.76 -16.63
CA GLN A 127 -0.62 12.10 -17.94
C GLN A 127 0.67 11.34 -18.24
N ASP A 128 1.83 11.89 -17.86
CA ASP A 128 3.13 11.24 -18.04
C ASP A 128 3.22 9.96 -17.20
N ILE A 129 2.74 10.03 -15.96
CA ILE A 129 2.61 8.88 -15.05
C ILE A 129 1.75 7.77 -15.68
N ILE A 130 0.57 8.13 -16.18
CA ILE A 130 -0.34 7.16 -16.83
C ILE A 130 0.34 6.50 -18.04
N ASN A 131 1.02 7.29 -18.86
CA ASN A 131 1.71 6.79 -20.05
C ASN A 131 2.84 5.82 -19.69
N ALA A 132 3.62 6.14 -18.64
CA ALA A 132 4.71 5.28 -18.16
C ALA A 132 4.17 3.94 -17.62
N ILE A 133 3.14 3.98 -16.76
CA ILE A 133 2.52 2.77 -16.20
C ILE A 133 1.97 1.88 -17.32
N LYS A 134 1.21 2.44 -18.27
CA LYS A 134 0.64 1.67 -19.38
C LYS A 134 1.69 1.07 -20.31
N ARG A 135 2.77 1.81 -20.57
CA ARG A 135 3.90 1.29 -21.33
C ARG A 135 4.51 0.07 -20.63
N TRP A 136 4.74 0.16 -19.32
CA TRP A 136 5.27 -0.95 -18.54
C TRP A 136 4.31 -2.16 -18.50
N GLU A 137 3.00 -1.92 -18.30
CA GLU A 137 1.98 -2.97 -18.30
C GLU A 137 1.95 -3.73 -19.63
N THR A 138 2.00 -3.00 -20.75
CA THR A 138 2.03 -3.60 -22.09
C THR A 138 3.27 -4.47 -22.31
N LEU A 139 4.44 -4.00 -21.87
CA LEU A 139 5.70 -4.74 -22.05
C LEU A 139 5.82 -5.99 -21.16
N THR A 140 5.08 -6.05 -20.06
CA THR A 140 5.17 -7.14 -19.09
C THR A 140 4.03 -8.14 -19.18
N ARG A 141 2.95 -7.81 -19.91
CA ARG A 141 1.75 -8.64 -20.04
C ARG A 141 1.33 -8.92 -21.48
N GLY A 142 1.90 -8.23 -22.47
CA GLY A 142 1.79 -8.57 -23.89
C GLY A 142 2.77 -9.66 -24.27
#